data_AF-A0A2K3LZ74-F1
#
_entry.id   AF-A0A2K3LZ74-F1
#
_cell.length_a   1.000
_cell.length_b   1.000
_cell.length_c   1.000
_cell.angle_alpha   90.00
_cell.angle_beta   90.00
_cell.angle_gamma   90.00
#
_symmetry.space_group_name_H-M   'P 1'
#
loop_
_entity.id
_entity.type
_entity.pdbx_description
1 polymer ?
#
loop_
_entity_poly.entity_id
_entity_poly.type
_entity_poly.pdbx_seq_one_letter_code
_entity_poly.pdbx_strand_id
1 'polypeptide(L)'
;MPDLVTGEEHDRDDENDDKDDESERANQSSIPLVVNVSKKGGPSLEFSCVAYPDEIVIDSLSVKNPDVSDDQIPYEGPSFQYVLLAFI
;
A
#
# COMPACT_ATOMS: atom_id res chain seq x y z
N MET A 1 -33.73 20.11 -49.52
CA MET A 1 -33.99 18.74 -48.99
C MET A 1 -34.05 17.81 -50.19
N PRO A 2 -33.46 16.59 -50.18
CA PRO A 2 -33.38 15.58 -49.10
C PRO A 2 -31.95 15.45 -48.50
N ASP A 3 -31.68 15.06 -47.26
CA ASP A 3 -32.01 13.88 -46.42
C ASP A 3 -31.12 12.66 -46.71
N LEU A 4 -30.16 12.38 -45.81
CA LEU A 4 -29.87 11.00 -45.42
C LEU A 4 -29.30 10.94 -43.99
N VAL A 5 -30.12 10.33 -43.15
CA VAL A 5 -30.03 10.12 -41.72
C VAL A 5 -29.11 8.93 -41.36
N THR A 6 -28.61 8.97 -40.12
CA THR A 6 -28.08 7.90 -39.25
C THR A 6 -26.91 7.00 -39.71
N GLY A 7 -25.82 7.09 -38.96
CA GLY A 7 -24.93 5.97 -38.66
C GLY A 7 -24.41 6.14 -37.24
N GLU A 8 -25.02 5.43 -36.29
CA GLU A 8 -24.50 5.27 -34.93
C GLU A 8 -23.12 4.62 -34.97
N GLU A 9 -22.13 5.21 -34.30
CA GLU A 9 -21.02 4.45 -33.74
C GLU A 9 -20.87 4.83 -32.26
N HIS A 10 -21.40 3.92 -31.45
CA HIS A 10 -21.22 3.82 -30.02
C HIS A 10 -19.95 3.01 -29.78
N ASP A 11 -18.85 3.71 -29.53
CA ASP A 11 -17.65 3.17 -28.88
C ASP A 11 -17.74 3.64 -27.41
N ARG A 12 -18.07 2.82 -26.40
CA ARG A 12 -17.28 1.70 -25.81
C ARG A 12 -15.82 2.09 -25.67
N ASP A 13 -15.17 2.17 -24.52
CA ASP A 13 -15.35 1.64 -23.17
C ASP A 13 -14.78 2.71 -22.21
N ASP A 14 -15.39 3.01 -21.07
CA ASP A 14 -15.00 2.43 -19.76
C ASP A 14 -13.49 2.14 -19.63
N GLU A 15 -12.67 3.18 -19.50
CA GLU A 15 -11.38 3.07 -18.83
C GLU A 15 -11.38 4.02 -17.62
N ASN A 16 -12.00 3.49 -16.57
CA ASN A 16 -11.79 3.81 -15.16
C ASN A 16 -10.36 4.36 -14.91
N ASP A 17 -10.24 5.69 -14.81
CA ASP A 17 -8.99 6.41 -14.55
C ASP A 17 -8.65 6.37 -13.04
N ASP A 18 -8.60 5.16 -12.47
CA ASP A 18 -8.06 4.86 -11.14
C ASP A 18 -6.52 4.94 -11.13
N LYS A 19 -5.95 5.99 -11.74
CA LYS A 19 -4.50 6.25 -11.79
C LYS A 19 -4.08 7.55 -11.13
N ASP A 20 -4.97 8.23 -10.43
CA ASP A 20 -4.66 9.56 -9.87
C ASP A 20 -4.10 9.52 -8.43
N ASP A 21 -4.22 8.41 -7.70
CA ASP A 21 -3.79 8.37 -6.28
C ASP A 21 -2.27 8.33 -6.07
N GLU A 22 -1.49 7.90 -7.06
CA GLU A 22 -0.03 7.84 -6.90
C GLU A 22 0.66 9.21 -7.15
N SER A 23 0.06 10.04 -8.00
CA SER A 23 0.59 11.38 -8.33
C SER A 23 0.31 12.39 -7.21
N GLU A 24 -0.84 12.30 -6.55
CA GLU A 24 -1.22 13.22 -5.46
C GLU A 24 -0.40 12.97 -4.18
N ARG A 25 0.00 11.72 -3.92
CA ARG A 25 0.91 11.37 -2.79
C ARG A 25 2.29 12.00 -2.90
N ALA A 26 2.81 12.18 -4.11
CA ALA A 26 4.16 12.72 -4.33
C ALA A 26 4.31 14.18 -3.87
N ASN A 27 3.20 14.91 -3.75
CA ASN A 27 3.16 16.30 -3.30
C ASN A 27 2.82 16.45 -1.82
N GLN A 28 2.47 15.37 -1.13
CA GLN A 28 2.14 15.38 0.29
C GLN A 28 3.39 15.22 1.16
N SER A 29 3.38 15.85 2.35
CA SER A 29 4.45 15.65 3.33
C SER A 29 4.36 14.25 3.91
N SER A 30 5.44 13.48 3.82
CA SER A 30 5.51 12.12 4.36
C SER A 30 6.68 11.95 5.35
N ILE A 31 6.52 11.00 6.26
CA ILE A 31 7.54 10.68 7.27
C ILE A 31 7.78 9.17 7.27
N PRO A 32 9.01 8.69 6.99
CA PRO A 32 9.35 7.28 7.15
C PRO A 32 9.45 6.93 8.64
N LEU A 33 8.85 5.80 9.02
CA LEU A 33 8.73 5.34 10.41
C LEU A 33 9.00 3.84 10.50
N VAL A 34 9.51 3.42 11.67
CA VAL A 34 9.65 2.01 12.02
C VAL A 34 8.82 1.73 13.28
N VAL A 35 7.90 0.77 13.19
CA VAL A 35 7.03 0.37 14.30
C VAL A 35 7.47 -1.00 14.80
N ASN A 36 7.78 -1.11 16.09
CA ASN A 36 8.12 -2.37 16.72
C ASN A 36 7.06 -2.77 17.76
N VAL A 37 6.46 -3.93 17.58
CA VAL A 37 5.48 -4.54 18.48
C VAL A 37 6.12 -5.73 19.15
N SER A 38 6.43 -5.62 20.44
CA SER A 38 7.03 -6.71 21.21
C SER A 38 6.05 -7.29 22.22
N LYS A 39 6.06 -8.62 22.35
CA LYS A 39 5.34 -9.34 23.40
C LYS A 39 6.34 -9.84 24.44
N LYS A 40 6.05 -9.66 25.73
CA LYS A 40 6.91 -10.14 26.81
C LYS A 40 7.14 -11.66 26.68
N GLY A 41 8.40 -12.05 26.48
CA GLY A 41 8.80 -13.45 26.33
C GLY A 41 8.32 -14.10 25.02
N GLY A 42 7.99 -13.30 24.01
CA GLY A 42 7.54 -13.79 22.71
C GLY A 42 8.19 -13.04 21.55
N PRO A 43 7.80 -13.34 20.30
CA PRO A 43 8.31 -12.68 19.11
C PRO A 43 8.01 -11.18 19.11
N SER A 44 8.83 -10.44 18.37
CA SER A 44 8.64 -9.03 18.04
C SER A 44 8.34 -8.88 16.55
N LEU A 45 7.39 -8.02 16.21
CA LEU A 45 7.08 -7.63 14.84
C LEU A 45 7.67 -6.25 14.58
N GLU A 46 8.33 -6.08 13.45
CA GLU A 46 8.83 -4.80 12.98
C GLU A 46 8.18 -4.45 11.65
N PHE A 47 7.60 -3.26 11.55
CA PHE A 47 7.02 -2.73 10.32
C PHE A 47 7.83 -1.53 9.86
N SER A 48 8.20 -1.51 8.58
CA SER A 48 8.68 -0.31 7.91
C SER A 48 7.49 0.36 7.24
N CYS A 49 7.24 1.62 7.54
CA CYS A 49 6.07 2.34 7.07
C CYS A 49 6.42 3.74 6.61
N VAL A 50 5.58 4.30 5.75
CA VAL A 50 5.56 5.72 5.42
C VAL A 50 4.22 6.29 5.89
N ALA A 51 4.28 7.30 6.76
CA ALA A 51 3.08 8.03 7.19
C ALA A 51 2.86 9.27 6.32
N TYR A 52 1.65 9.39 5.82
CA TYR A 52 1.08 10.57 5.17
C TYR A 52 0.07 11.23 6.13
N PRO A 53 -0.45 12.43 5.83
CA PRO A 53 -1.39 13.11 6.71
C PRO A 53 -2.69 12.32 6.97
N ASP A 54 -3.18 11.60 5.95
CA ASP A 54 -4.47 10.92 5.98
C ASP A 54 -4.35 9.38 6.01
N GLU A 55 -3.14 8.83 5.84
CA GLU A 55 -2.92 7.38 5.75
C GLU A 55 -1.52 6.94 6.21
N ILE A 56 -1.39 5.65 6.51
CA ILE A 56 -0.09 5.00 6.76
C ILE A 56 0.05 3.83 5.80
N VAL A 57 1.12 3.84 5.01
CA VAL A 57 1.48 2.77 4.09
C VAL A 57 2.53 1.89 4.74
N ILE A 58 2.32 0.57 4.71
CA ILE A 58 3.29 -0.43 5.19
C ILE A 58 4.12 -0.90 4.00
N ASP A 59 5.43 -0.70 4.06
CA ASP A 59 6.37 -1.15 3.04
C ASP A 59 6.76 -2.63 3.26
N SER A 60 7.07 -2.98 4.51
CA SER A 60 7.53 -4.32 4.87
C SER A 60 7.19 -4.68 6.32
N LEU A 61 7.12 -5.98 6.59
CA LEU A 61 6.96 -6.55 7.93
C LEU A 61 8.01 -7.63 8.15
N SER A 62 8.69 -7.61 9.29
CA SER A 62 9.54 -8.71 9.70
C SER A 62 9.15 -9.24 11.08
N VAL A 63 9.37 -10.53 11.29
CA VAL A 63 9.16 -11.20 12.58
C VAL A 63 10.50 -11.63 13.15
N LYS A 64 10.85 -11.08 14.32
CA LYS A 64 12.07 -11.38 15.07
C LYS A 64 11.70 -12.24 16.28
N ASN A 65 12.26 -13.44 16.36
CA ASN A 65 12.05 -14.35 17.48
C ASN A 65 13.20 -14.19 18.49
N PRO A 66 12.92 -14.03 19.79
CA PRO A 66 13.97 -13.84 20.80
C PRO A 66 14.86 -15.08 21.01
N ASP A 67 14.35 -16.27 20.71
CA ASP A 67 15.08 -17.55 20.86
C ASP A 67 15.96 -17.89 19.65
N VAL A 68 15.96 -17.04 18.62
CA VAL A 68 16.64 -17.28 17.37
C VAL A 68 17.90 -16.41 17.33
N SER A 69 19.06 -17.05 17.20
CA SER A 69 20.37 -16.40 17.11
C SER A 69 20.41 -15.39 15.95
N ASP A 70 21.16 -14.29 16.12
CA ASP A 70 21.35 -13.21 15.12
C ASP A 70 21.80 -13.72 13.74
N ASP A 71 22.36 -14.94 13.69
CA ASP A 71 22.77 -15.65 12.47
C ASP A 71 21.62 -16.21 11.61
N GLN A 72 20.36 -16.19 12.07
CA GLN A 72 19.22 -16.64 11.28
C GLN A 72 18.43 -15.45 10.72
N ILE A 73 18.15 -15.52 9.42
CA ILE A 73 17.42 -14.46 8.71
C ILE A 73 15.97 -14.42 9.24
N PRO A 74 15.50 -13.30 9.81
CA PRO A 74 14.12 -13.16 10.25
C PRO A 74 13.16 -13.29 9.08
N TYR A 75 11.95 -13.81 9.33
CA TYR A 75 10.93 -13.89 8.30
C TYR A 75 10.53 -12.48 7.86
N GLU A 76 10.75 -12.14 6.59
CA GLU A 76 10.57 -10.80 6.01
C GLU A 76 9.15 -10.52 5.49
N GLY A 77 8.20 -11.42 5.77
CA GLY A 77 6.82 -11.24 5.34
C GLY A 77 6.62 -11.39 3.83
N PRO A 78 5.36 -11.36 3.37
CA PRO A 78 5.04 -11.22 1.96
C PRO A 78 5.33 -9.80 1.46
N SER A 79 5.40 -9.61 0.13
CA SER A 79 5.41 -8.26 -0.45
C SER A 79 4.07 -7.57 -0.19
N PHE A 80 4.10 -6.45 0.54
CA PHE A 80 2.94 -5.63 0.82
C PHE A 80 2.80 -4.57 -0.27
N GLN A 81 2.15 -4.92 -1.38
CA GLN A 81 1.97 -3.95 -2.46
C GLN A 81 0.92 -2.90 -2.10
N TYR A 82 -0.15 -3.24 -1.34
CA TYR A 82 -1.20 -2.28 -0.91
C TYR A 82 -1.99 -2.76 0.32
N VAL A 83 -1.40 -2.80 1.52
CA VAL A 83 -2.20 -2.99 2.75
C VAL A 83 -2.62 -1.63 3.28
N LEU A 84 -3.84 -1.22 2.93
CA LEU A 84 -4.51 -0.06 3.50
C LEU A 84 -5.04 -0.41 4.89
N LEU A 85 -4.45 0.20 5.93
CA LEU A 85 -5.05 0.23 7.25
C LEU A 85 -6.07 1.38 7.28
N ALA A 86 -7.35 1.03 7.12
CA ALA A 86 -8.44 1.97 7.40
C ALA A 86 -8.57 2.15 8.92
N PHE A 87 -8.43 3.39 9.42
CA PHE A 87 -8.73 3.72 10.80
C PHE A 87 -10.26 3.68 11.00
N ILE A 88 -10.73 2.82 11.92
CA ILE A 88 -12.15 2.70 12.33
C ILE A 88 -12.45 3.73 13.42
#